data_AF-A0AA38XDI6-F1
#
_entry.id   AF-A0AA38XDI6-F1
#
_cell.length_a   1.000
_cell.length_b   1.000
_cell.length_c   1.000
_cell.angle_alpha   90.00
_cell.angle_beta   90.00
_cell.angle_gamma   90.00
#
_symmetry.space_group_name_H-M   'P 1'
#
loop_
_entity.id
_entity.type
_entity.pdbx_description
1 polymer ?
#
loop_
_entity_poly.entity_id
_entity_poly.type
_entity_poly.pdbx_seq_one_letter_code
_entity_poly.pdbx_strand_id
1 'polypeptide(L)'
;MADGVSNGPMASKWVFIHQVPSLASGTKVRLLGCIVDYDIAKGQILLEHAYPKDAPTVPSLWVDVSLVVENTKSTTLSHGTWLNVVGYVRGNRRQTGRKSGSHLQKGPQAAPLQAVLIWDAGAVRVGEYEYTLEEERRARQDSELKGN
;
A
#
# COMPACT_ATOMS: atom_id res chain seq x y z
N MET A 1 30.85 -7.36 -10.78
CA MET A 1 29.83 -8.23 -11.40
C MET A 1 28.69 -7.31 -11.77
N ALA A 2 28.35 -7.23 -13.06
CA ALA A 2 27.40 -6.25 -13.57
C ALA A 2 25.98 -6.67 -13.19
N ASP A 3 25.40 -5.95 -12.23
CA ASP A 3 23.98 -6.07 -11.89
C ASP A 3 23.15 -5.80 -13.15
N GLY A 4 22.23 -6.73 -13.46
CA GLY A 4 21.35 -6.63 -14.62
C GLY A 4 20.49 -5.37 -14.53
N VAL A 5 20.88 -4.33 -15.27
CA VAL A 5 20.09 -3.12 -15.44
C VAL A 5 18.85 -3.50 -16.25
N SER A 6 17.78 -3.84 -15.55
CA SER A 6 16.44 -3.77 -16.11
C SER A 6 16.18 -2.32 -16.50
N ASN A 7 16.12 -2.03 -17.81
CA ASN A 7 15.69 -0.73 -18.34
C ASN A 7 14.19 -0.46 -18.09
N GLY A 8 13.48 -1.39 -17.44
CA GLY A 8 12.09 -1.25 -17.05
C GLY A 8 11.92 -0.64 -15.64
N PRO A 9 10.73 -0.11 -15.33
CA PRO A 9 10.42 0.37 -13.99
C PRO A 9 10.60 -0.75 -12.96
N MET A 10 11.06 -0.38 -11.76
CA MET A 10 11.26 -1.32 -10.64
C MET A 10 10.05 -2.26 -10.48
N ALA A 11 10.32 -3.56 -10.29
CA ALA A 11 9.29 -4.55 -10.01
C ALA A 11 8.57 -4.22 -8.69
N SER A 12 7.25 -4.31 -8.68
CA SER A 12 6.46 -4.08 -7.47
C SER A 12 6.58 -5.26 -6.51
N LYS A 13 6.81 -5.00 -5.22
CA LYS A 13 6.71 -6.02 -4.17
C LYS A 13 5.24 -6.30 -3.87
N TRP A 14 4.81 -7.55 -4.01
CA TRP A 14 3.48 -7.99 -3.56
C TRP A 14 3.47 -8.08 -2.03
N VAL A 15 2.60 -7.31 -1.38
CA VAL A 15 2.57 -7.13 0.09
C VAL A 15 1.15 -6.99 0.62
N PHE A 16 0.98 -7.26 1.92
CA PHE A 16 -0.21 -6.92 2.68
C PHE A 16 -0.19 -5.46 3.14
N ILE A 17 -1.36 -4.91 3.46
CA ILE A 17 -1.51 -3.55 3.96
C ILE A 17 -0.65 -3.30 5.22
N HIS A 18 -0.69 -4.22 6.20
CA HIS A 18 0.04 -4.08 7.46
C HIS A 18 1.58 -4.01 7.29
N GLN A 19 2.12 -4.44 6.15
CA GLN A 19 3.55 -4.44 5.88
C GLN A 19 4.03 -3.08 5.34
N VAL A 20 3.16 -2.31 4.68
CA VAL A 20 3.50 -1.05 4.02
C VAL A 20 4.25 -0.07 4.94
N PRO A 21 3.84 0.16 6.21
CA PRO A 21 4.55 1.08 7.10
C PRO A 21 6.01 0.71 7.42
N SER A 22 6.39 -0.56 7.22
CA SER A 22 7.76 -1.04 7.48
C SER A 22 8.69 -0.94 6.26
N LEU A 23 8.15 -0.60 5.08
CA LEU A 23 8.90 -0.53 3.84
C LEU A 23 9.58 0.83 3.66
N ALA A 24 10.73 0.83 2.99
CA ALA A 24 11.46 2.05 2.68
C ALA A 24 10.68 2.95 1.72
N SER A 25 10.82 4.27 1.88
CA SER A 25 10.31 5.26 0.94
C SER A 25 10.80 4.97 -0.48
N GLY A 26 9.94 5.15 -1.48
CA GLY A 26 10.24 4.84 -2.87
C GLY A 26 10.12 3.36 -3.23
N THR A 27 9.83 2.47 -2.28
CA THR A 27 9.52 1.07 -2.60
C THR A 27 8.25 1.00 -3.42
N LYS A 28 8.31 0.38 -4.61
CA LYS A 28 7.13 0.08 -5.40
C LYS A 28 6.45 -1.17 -4.84
N VAL A 29 5.16 -1.08 -4.56
CA VAL A 29 4.36 -2.16 -3.98
C VAL A 29 3.11 -2.46 -4.80
N ARG A 30 2.63 -3.69 -4.70
CA ARG A 30 1.30 -4.12 -5.13
C ARG A 30 0.57 -4.70 -3.91
N LEU A 31 -0.66 -4.25 -3.69
CA LEU A 31 -1.50 -4.75 -2.59
C LEU A 31 -2.98 -4.83 -3.01
N LEU A 32 -3.76 -5.50 -2.19
CA LEU A 32 -5.22 -5.61 -2.30
C LEU A 32 -5.85 -5.01 -1.03
N GLY A 33 -6.89 -4.21 -1.20
CA GLY A 33 -7.67 -3.66 -0.09
C GLY A 33 -9.10 -3.29 -0.48
N CYS A 34 -9.99 -3.25 0.51
CA CYS A 34 -11.37 -2.82 0.39
C CYS A 34 -11.47 -1.33 0.72
N ILE A 35 -12.18 -0.55 -0.11
CA ILE A 35 -12.41 0.87 0.16
C ILE A 35 -13.39 1.03 1.31
N VAL A 36 -12.97 1.76 2.35
CA VAL A 36 -13.82 2.08 3.51
C VAL A 36 -14.07 3.58 3.69
N ASP A 37 -13.28 4.43 3.04
CA ASP A 37 -13.50 5.89 3.04
C ASP A 37 -12.86 6.55 1.81
N TYR A 38 -13.36 7.73 1.45
CA TYR A 38 -12.79 8.57 0.40
C TYR A 38 -12.82 10.05 0.79
N ASP A 39 -11.63 10.59 1.07
CA ASP A 39 -11.40 12.03 1.26
C ASP A 39 -11.20 12.67 -0.12
N ILE A 40 -12.31 13.18 -0.67
CA ILE A 40 -12.35 13.86 -1.98
C ILE A 40 -11.45 15.10 -1.98
N ALA A 41 -11.42 15.86 -0.88
CA ALA A 41 -10.66 17.11 -0.80
C ALA A 41 -9.15 16.86 -0.87
N LYS A 42 -8.68 15.73 -0.33
CA LYS A 42 -7.27 15.32 -0.41
C LYS A 42 -6.96 14.39 -1.58
N GLY A 43 -7.97 13.88 -2.28
CA GLY A 43 -7.80 12.83 -3.29
C GLY A 43 -7.21 11.55 -2.70
N GLN A 44 -7.70 11.14 -1.51
CA GLN A 44 -7.16 10.00 -0.77
C GLN A 44 -8.27 8.99 -0.43
N ILE A 45 -8.04 7.71 -0.67
CA ILE A 45 -8.92 6.63 -0.23
C ILE A 45 -8.33 5.91 0.99
N LEU A 46 -9.18 5.46 1.89
CA LEU A 46 -8.80 4.55 2.97
C LEU A 46 -9.09 3.12 2.53
N LEU A 47 -8.05 2.30 2.51
CA LEU A 47 -8.14 0.87 2.23
C LEU A 47 -7.99 0.07 3.50
N GLU A 48 -8.79 -0.98 3.65
CA GLU A 48 -8.68 -1.97 4.70
C GLU A 48 -8.50 -3.38 4.15
N HIS A 49 -7.80 -4.21 4.91
CA HIS A 49 -7.69 -5.64 4.65
C HIS A 49 -7.57 -6.30 6.02
N ALA A 50 -8.54 -7.13 6.40
CA ALA A 50 -8.59 -7.82 7.70
C ALA A 50 -7.59 -8.98 7.82
N TYR A 51 -6.31 -8.69 7.53
CA TYR A 51 -5.20 -9.62 7.61
C TYR A 51 -3.96 -8.93 8.21
N PRO A 52 -3.27 -9.53 9.19
CA PRO A 52 -3.54 -10.88 9.72
C PRO A 52 -4.77 -10.89 10.64
N LYS A 53 -5.46 -12.03 10.73
CA LYS A 53 -6.79 -12.15 11.38
C LYS A 53 -6.74 -11.96 12.90
N ASP A 54 -5.56 -12.12 13.48
CA ASP A 54 -5.26 -11.96 14.90
C ASP A 54 -4.77 -10.53 15.26
N ALA A 55 -4.73 -9.62 14.29
CA ALA A 55 -4.40 -8.22 14.56
C ALA A 55 -5.43 -7.58 15.52
N PRO A 56 -5.00 -6.76 16.50
CA PRO A 56 -5.89 -6.11 17.45
C PRO A 56 -6.83 -5.09 16.80
N THR A 57 -6.46 -4.58 15.62
CA THR A 57 -7.23 -3.65 14.80
C THR A 57 -7.07 -4.05 13.34
N VAL A 58 -8.13 -3.87 12.54
CA VAL A 58 -8.08 -4.11 11.09
C VAL A 58 -7.01 -3.21 10.46
N PRO A 59 -5.99 -3.78 9.78
CA PRO A 59 -4.98 -2.98 9.11
C PRO A 59 -5.58 -2.09 8.03
N SER A 60 -5.28 -0.79 8.12
CA SER A 60 -5.79 0.25 7.23
C SER A 60 -4.66 1.11 6.68
N LEU A 61 -4.88 1.67 5.47
CA LEU A 61 -3.89 2.46 4.75
C LEU A 61 -4.55 3.55 3.91
N TRP A 62 -4.17 4.80 4.16
CA TRP A 62 -4.50 5.90 3.26
C TRP A 62 -3.65 5.82 1.98
N VAL A 63 -4.30 5.97 0.84
CA VAL A 63 -3.68 5.94 -0.48
C VAL A 63 -4.06 7.20 -1.24
N ASP A 64 -3.06 7.97 -1.65
CA ASP A 64 -3.24 9.09 -2.58
C ASP A 64 -3.54 8.54 -3.98
N VAL A 65 -4.67 8.95 -4.55
CA VAL A 65 -5.15 8.53 -5.87
C VAL A 65 -5.18 9.66 -6.89
N SER A 66 -4.61 10.83 -6.56
CA SER A 66 -4.61 12.01 -7.43
C SER A 66 -4.04 11.75 -8.82
N LEU A 67 -3.05 10.85 -8.95
CA LEU A 67 -2.43 10.50 -10.24
C LEU A 67 -3.26 9.54 -11.11
N VAL A 68 -4.31 8.92 -10.56
CA VAL A 68 -5.07 7.86 -11.25
C VAL A 68 -6.57 8.17 -11.34
N VAL A 69 -7.07 9.14 -10.58
CA VAL A 69 -8.51 9.43 -10.46
C VAL A 69 -9.15 9.80 -11.80
N GLU A 70 -8.48 10.61 -12.62
CA GLU A 70 -9.01 11.06 -13.92
C GLU A 70 -9.27 9.92 -14.90
N ASN A 71 -8.51 8.84 -14.80
CA ASN A 71 -8.61 7.66 -15.65
C ASN A 71 -9.36 6.49 -14.98
N THR A 72 -9.94 6.72 -13.80
CA THR A 72 -10.64 5.70 -13.02
C THR A 72 -12.14 5.83 -13.19
N LYS A 73 -12.84 4.73 -13.48
CA LYS A 73 -14.31 4.71 -13.51
C LYS A 73 -14.84 5.07 -12.12
N SER A 74 -15.84 5.95 -12.05
CA SER A 74 -16.44 6.37 -10.77
C SER A 74 -16.89 5.18 -9.89
N THR A 75 -17.37 4.09 -10.49
CA THR A 75 -17.77 2.87 -9.77
C THR A 75 -16.61 2.21 -9.03
N THR A 76 -15.39 2.30 -9.56
CA THR A 76 -14.18 1.71 -8.97
C THR A 76 -13.80 2.36 -7.63
N LEU A 77 -14.25 3.59 -7.35
CA LEU A 77 -13.98 4.29 -6.08
C LEU A 77 -15.13 4.18 -5.08
N SER A 78 -16.08 3.25 -5.29
CA SER A 78 -17.23 3.08 -4.39
C SER A 78 -16.83 2.37 -3.11
N HIS A 79 -17.41 2.79 -1.98
CA HIS A 79 -17.28 2.10 -0.70
C HIS A 79 -17.61 0.60 -0.83
N GLY A 80 -16.80 -0.26 -0.22
CA GLY A 80 -16.93 -1.72 -0.30
C GLY A 80 -16.27 -2.36 -1.52
N THR A 81 -15.75 -1.59 -2.47
CA THR A 81 -15.05 -2.14 -3.65
C THR A 81 -13.67 -2.67 -3.25
N TRP A 82 -13.34 -3.86 -3.71
CA TRP A 82 -12.00 -4.41 -3.58
C TRP A 82 -11.10 -3.91 -4.72
N LEU A 83 -9.97 -3.31 -4.38
CA LEU A 83 -9.03 -2.73 -5.33
C LEU A 83 -7.67 -3.40 -5.25
N ASN A 84 -7.14 -3.74 -6.42
CA ASN A 84 -5.70 -3.88 -6.58
C ASN A 84 -5.08 -2.49 -6.73
N VAL A 85 -4.02 -2.24 -5.98
CA VAL A 85 -3.27 -0.98 -6.03
C VAL A 85 -1.81 -1.28 -6.29
N VAL A 86 -1.25 -0.60 -7.29
CA VAL A 86 0.20 -0.48 -7.46
C VAL A 86 0.59 0.97 -7.15
N GLY A 87 1.56 1.13 -6.27
CA GLY A 87 1.95 2.44 -5.78
C GLY A 87 3.37 2.48 -5.21
N TYR A 88 3.79 3.69 -4.86
CA TYR A 88 5.07 3.94 -4.23
C TYR A 88 4.88 4.35 -2.78
N VAL A 89 5.61 3.69 -1.87
CA VAL A 89 5.62 4.04 -0.45
C VAL A 89 6.20 5.44 -0.32
N ARG A 90 5.47 6.32 0.35
CA ARG A 90 5.91 7.67 0.66
C ARG A 90 6.56 7.67 2.03
N GLY A 91 7.70 8.36 2.12
CA GLY A 91 8.28 8.62 3.42
C GLY A 91 7.34 9.49 4.23
N ASN A 92 7.10 9.11 5.48
CA ASN A 92 6.63 10.08 6.44
C ASN A 92 7.67 11.18 6.45
N ARG A 93 7.33 12.36 5.92
CA ARG A 93 8.06 13.59 6.21
C ARG A 93 7.83 13.87 7.69
N ARG A 94 8.44 13.06 8.57
CA ARG A 94 8.69 13.44 9.95
C ARG A 94 9.44 14.73 9.80
N GLN A 95 8.78 15.84 10.12
CA GLN A 95 9.43 17.12 10.25
C GLN A 95 10.67 16.86 11.10
N THR A 96 11.84 16.93 10.48
CA THR A 96 13.12 16.99 11.18
C THR A 96 13.14 18.32 11.89
N GLY A 97 12.40 18.39 12.99
CA GLY A 97 12.19 19.56 13.82
C GLY A 97 12.20 19.06 15.26
N ARG A 98 13.25 19.45 15.97
CA ARG A 98 13.59 19.17 17.36
C ARG A 98 12.40 18.89 18.30
N LYS A 99 12.64 17.95 19.22
CA LYS A 99 11.92 17.80 20.49
C LYS A 99 11.63 19.18 21.11
N SER A 100 10.37 19.54 21.28
CA SER A 100 9.92 20.33 22.42
C SER A 100 8.44 20.10 22.63
N GLY A 101 8.05 19.78 23.86
CA GLY A 101 6.68 19.52 24.25
C GLY A 101 5.79 20.73 23.98
N SER A 102 4.84 20.56 23.08
CA SER A 102 3.55 21.24 23.11
C SER A 102 2.65 20.54 22.11
N HIS A 103 1.35 20.74 22.26
CA HIS A 103 0.26 20.18 21.48
C HIS A 103 0.37 20.59 19.99
N LEU A 104 1.30 19.97 19.25
CA LEU A 104 1.59 20.33 17.87
C LEU A 104 0.53 19.73 16.96
N GLN A 105 -0.28 20.62 16.41
CA GLN A 105 -1.24 20.41 15.35
C GLN A 105 -0.71 19.37 14.35
N LYS A 106 -1.37 18.21 14.27
CA LYS A 106 -1.21 17.27 13.15
C LYS A 106 -1.58 18.05 11.89
N GLY A 107 -0.57 18.58 11.19
CA GLY A 107 -0.75 18.93 9.79
C GLY A 107 -1.32 17.73 9.02
N PRO A 108 -1.99 17.95 7.87
CA PRO A 108 -2.64 16.87 7.13
C PRO A 108 -1.63 15.74 6.91
N GLN A 109 -1.90 14.59 7.54
CA GLN A 109 -1.04 13.42 7.45
C GLN A 109 -1.06 12.96 5.99
N ALA A 110 0.06 13.15 5.29
CA ALA A 110 0.18 12.72 3.90
C ALA A 110 -0.05 11.21 3.83
N ALA A 111 -0.79 10.76 2.81
CA ALA A 111 -1.01 9.34 2.60
C ALA A 111 0.33 8.59 2.45
N PRO A 112 0.54 7.49 3.19
CA PRO A 112 1.77 6.70 3.15
C PRO A 112 2.01 6.00 1.81
N LEU A 113 1.03 6.00 0.89
CA LEU A 113 1.15 5.39 -0.44
C LEU A 113 0.62 6.35 -1.51
N GLN A 114 1.36 6.52 -2.61
CA GLN A 114 0.85 7.13 -3.84
C GLN A 114 0.55 6.06 -4.87
N ALA A 115 -0.70 5.94 -5.28
CA ALA A 115 -1.09 5.05 -6.36
C ALA A 115 -0.59 5.58 -7.71
N VAL A 116 -0.14 4.65 -8.55
CA VAL A 116 0.18 4.87 -9.97
C VAL A 116 -0.66 4.00 -10.90
N LEU A 117 -1.32 2.98 -10.35
CA LEU A 117 -2.28 2.15 -11.06
C LEU A 117 -3.26 1.54 -10.05
N ILE A 118 -4.56 1.61 -10.34
CA ILE A 118 -5.61 0.95 -9.57
C ILE A 118 -6.57 0.24 -10.52
N TRP A 119 -7.14 -0.88 -10.08
CA TRP A 119 -8.22 -1.55 -10.78
C TRP A 119 -9.10 -2.36 -9.82
N ASP A 120 -10.37 -2.48 -10.20
CA ASP A 120 -11.36 -3.31 -9.51
C ASP A 120 -10.88 -4.78 -9.50
N ALA A 121 -10.87 -5.39 -8.32
CA ALA A 121 -10.51 -6.79 -8.14
C ALA A 121 -11.68 -7.74 -8.45
N GLY A 122 -12.89 -7.22 -8.65
CA GLY A 122 -14.10 -7.99 -8.89
C GLY A 122 -14.43 -8.95 -7.75
N ALA A 123 -14.94 -10.13 -8.10
CA ALA A 123 -15.21 -11.20 -7.15
C ALA A 123 -13.90 -11.88 -6.69
N VAL A 124 -13.17 -11.21 -5.80
CA VAL A 124 -11.92 -11.74 -5.25
C VAL A 124 -12.18 -12.78 -4.16
N ARG A 125 -11.54 -13.94 -4.27
CA ARG A 125 -11.51 -14.96 -3.20
C ARG A 125 -10.44 -14.58 -2.19
N VAL A 126 -10.78 -13.74 -1.22
CA VAL A 126 -9.83 -13.13 -0.26
C VAL A 126 -8.94 -14.18 0.42
N GLY A 127 -9.49 -15.31 0.85
CA GLY A 127 -8.70 -16.37 1.48
C GLY A 127 -7.65 -17.02 0.57
N GLU A 128 -7.92 -17.15 -0.73
CA GLU A 128 -6.91 -17.66 -1.68
C GLU A 128 -5.84 -16.61 -1.97
N TYR A 129 -6.23 -15.33 -2.03
CA TYR A 129 -5.29 -14.23 -2.14
C TYR A 129 -4.33 -14.20 -0.92
N GLU A 130 -4.88 -14.29 0.29
CA GLU A 130 -4.11 -14.34 1.54
C GLU A 130 -3.11 -15.50 1.52
N TYR A 131 -3.60 -16.71 1.22
CA TYR A 131 -2.78 -17.92 1.16
C TYR A 131 -1.64 -17.81 0.14
N THR A 132 -1.95 -17.40 -1.10
CA THR A 132 -0.95 -17.28 -2.16
C THR A 132 0.11 -16.23 -1.81
N LEU A 133 -0.30 -15.09 -1.26
CA LEU A 133 0.64 -14.04 -0.85
C LEU A 133 1.52 -14.47 0.33
N GLU A 134 1.00 -15.27 1.25
CA GLU A 134 1.82 -15.89 2.30
C GLU A 134 2.87 -16.85 1.73
N GLU A 135 2.49 -17.72 0.79
CA GLU A 135 3.42 -18.65 0.14
C GLU A 135 4.55 -17.91 -0.58
N GLU A 136 4.20 -16.90 -1.40
CA GLU A 136 5.17 -16.05 -2.09
C GLU A 136 6.11 -15.33 -1.11
N ARG A 137 5.57 -14.87 0.02
CA ARG A 137 6.36 -14.22 1.07
C ARG A 137 7.36 -15.20 1.70
N ARG A 138 6.93 -16.43 2.01
CA ARG A 138 7.79 -17.48 2.57
C ARG A 138 8.89 -17.86 1.57
N ALA A 139 8.53 -18.08 0.31
CA ALA A 139 9.48 -18.40 -0.76
C ALA A 139 10.53 -17.30 -0.95
N ARG A 140 10.14 -16.02 -0.90
CA ARG A 140 11.07 -14.89 -0.97
C ARG A 140 12.04 -14.88 0.23
N GLN A 141 11.54 -15.09 1.45
CA GLN A 141 12.40 -15.15 2.65
C GLN A 141 13.41 -16.29 2.57
N ASP A 142 13.00 -17.47 2.11
CA ASP A 142 13.89 -18.62 1.97
C ASP A 142 14.98 -18.37 0.90
N SER A 143 14.64 -17.65 -0.17
CA SER A 143 15.61 -17.27 -1.21
C SER A 143 16.64 -16.25 -0.72
N GLU A 144 16.23 -15.30 0.12
CA GLU A 144 17.12 -14.29 0.72
C GLU A 144 18.07 -14.93 1.75
N LEU A 145 17.61 -15.94 2.50
CA LEU A 145 18.42 -16.67 3.47
C LEU A 145 19.45 -17.62 2.83
N LYS A 146 19.14 -18.22 1.67
CA LYS A 146 20.04 -19.13 0.95
C LYS A 146 21.08 -18.43 0.08
N GLY A 147 20.88 -17.15 -0.21
CA GLY A 147 21.78 -16.33 -1.02
C GLY A 147 22.88 -15.62 -0.24
N ASN A 148 22.97 -15.85 1.07
CA ASN A 148 23.92 -15.25 2.01
C ASN A 148 24.86 -16.31 2.59
#